data_AF-A0A9P4HKH9-F1
#
_entry.id   AF-A0A9P4HKH9-F1
#
_cell.length_a   1.000
_cell.length_b   1.000
_cell.length_c   1.000
_cell.angle_alpha   90.00
_cell.angle_beta   90.00
_cell.angle_gamma   90.00
#
_symmetry.space_group_name_H-M   'P 1'
#
loop_
_entity.id
_entity.type
_entity.pdbx_description
1 polymer ?
#
loop_
_entity_poly.entity_id
_entity_poly.type
_entity_poly.pdbx_seq_one_letter_code
_entity_poly.pdbx_strand_id
1 'polypeptide(L)'
;MSASVPPMTVEEELDIHPRFLIDERELEDACRECDIYVYSDADPVIATIQAIDEEFMDLPYTNIQHDNDPMTLSDEDNRVTIVYIRGFFTNRRDLVYYVRGQRVLAKFNSGVYGRQCFVGPMSGTPVFSSNLYPSFMSITPVGPKKVNRLDSQMQRVRWRYYFEAGRVLWSRIQIDPDKIKEFNKQAATNSQHSGD
;
A
#
# COMPACT_ATOMS: atom_id res chain seq x y z
N MET A 1 17.16 16.50 13.26
CA MET A 1 16.57 15.95 14.49
C MET A 1 15.47 15.00 14.04
N SER A 2 15.75 13.70 13.92
CA SER A 2 14.73 12.70 13.62
C SER A 2 13.96 12.41 14.91
N ALA A 3 12.67 12.72 14.94
CA ALA A 3 11.80 12.29 16.02
C ALA A 3 11.67 10.76 15.96
N SER A 4 12.16 10.09 17.00
CA SER A 4 11.90 8.66 17.22
C SER A 4 10.40 8.49 17.46
N VAL A 5 9.72 7.81 16.54
CA VAL A 5 8.30 7.47 16.71
C VAL A 5 8.23 6.38 17.79
N PRO A 6 7.44 6.56 18.86
CA PRO A 6 7.32 5.55 19.90
C PRO A 6 6.74 4.25 19.31
N PRO A 7 7.21 3.07 19.76
CA PRO A 7 6.67 1.79 19.32
C PRO A 7 5.19 1.73 19.70
N MET A 8 4.34 1.56 18.68
CA MET A 8 2.90 1.38 18.84
C MET A 8 2.62 0.02 19.48
N THR A 9 1.62 -0.07 20.35
CA THR A 9 1.28 -1.33 21.01
C THR A 9 0.50 -2.25 20.06
N VAL A 10 0.61 -3.57 20.25
CA VAL A 10 -0.06 -4.56 19.39
C VAL A 10 -1.59 -4.49 19.48
N GLU A 11 -2.12 -4.03 20.62
CA GLU A 11 -3.54 -3.75 20.79
C GLU A 11 -3.99 -2.55 19.94
N GLU A 12 -3.15 -1.51 19.83
CA GLU A 12 -3.39 -0.39 18.91
C GLU A 12 -3.30 -0.80 17.45
N GLU A 13 -2.52 -1.83 17.09
CA GLU A 13 -2.36 -2.32 15.71
C GLU A 13 -3.43 -3.36 15.29
N LEU A 14 -3.96 -4.12 16.25
CA LEU A 14 -5.03 -5.10 16.04
C LEU A 14 -6.45 -4.53 16.04
N ASP A 15 -6.72 -3.46 16.79
CA ASP A 15 -8.03 -2.77 16.78
C ASP A 15 -8.27 -1.96 15.47
N ILE A 16 -7.33 -2.04 14.51
CA ILE A 16 -7.28 -1.23 13.27
C ILE A 16 -8.12 -1.77 12.12
N HIS A 17 -8.42 -3.07 12.10
CA HIS A 17 -8.61 -3.76 10.82
C HIS A 17 -9.95 -3.58 10.08
N PRO A 18 -10.86 -2.69 10.51
CA PRO A 18 -11.59 -1.88 9.52
C PRO A 18 -11.87 -0.42 9.95
N ARG A 19 -11.54 -0.03 11.18
CA ARG A 19 -11.91 1.28 11.78
C ARG A 19 -11.13 2.48 11.25
N PHE A 20 -10.02 2.22 10.55
CA PHE A 20 -9.11 3.26 10.04
C PHE A 20 -9.22 3.47 8.53
N LEU A 21 -10.13 2.73 7.88
CA LEU A 21 -10.61 3.13 6.57
C LEU A 21 -11.52 4.33 6.76
N ILE A 22 -11.29 5.35 5.95
CA ILE A 22 -12.23 6.43 5.74
C ILE A 22 -13.59 5.82 5.34
N ASP A 23 -14.65 6.05 6.13
CA ASP A 23 -16.04 5.64 5.83
C ASP A 23 -16.51 6.23 4.49
N GLU A 24 -17.50 5.66 3.80
CA GLU A 24 -18.08 6.16 2.54
C GLU A 24 -18.57 7.63 2.64
N ARG A 25 -19.03 8.07 3.83
CA ARG A 25 -19.36 9.50 4.09
C ARG A 25 -18.13 10.35 4.35
N GLU A 26 -17.17 9.84 5.11
CA GLU A 26 -15.86 10.49 5.30
C GLU A 26 -15.04 10.47 4.01
N LEU A 27 -15.39 9.62 3.04
CA LEU A 27 -14.71 9.45 1.77
C LEU A 27 -14.72 10.76 1.03
N GLU A 28 -15.85 11.46 0.98
CA GLU A 28 -15.95 12.76 0.30
C GLU A 28 -15.09 13.86 0.97
N ASP A 29 -14.88 13.78 2.28
CA ASP A 29 -14.08 14.73 3.06
C ASP A 29 -12.59 14.38 3.10
N ALA A 30 -12.21 13.13 3.36
CA ALA A 30 -10.83 12.66 3.26
C ALA A 30 -10.33 12.61 1.80
N CYS A 31 -11.25 12.54 0.82
CA CYS A 31 -10.97 12.85 -0.59
C CYS A 31 -10.36 14.25 -0.79
N ARG A 32 -10.38 15.14 0.21
CA ARG A 32 -9.70 16.45 0.14
C ARG A 32 -8.21 16.39 0.46
N GLU A 33 -7.71 15.34 1.13
CA GLU A 33 -6.36 15.35 1.71
C GLU A 33 -5.40 14.28 1.14
N CYS A 34 -5.91 13.24 0.46
CA CYS A 34 -5.03 12.17 -0.02
C CYS A 34 -4.38 12.48 -1.39
N ASP A 35 -3.05 12.36 -1.44
CA ASP A 35 -2.27 12.47 -2.66
C ASP A 35 -1.92 11.08 -3.23
N ILE A 36 -2.30 10.82 -4.48
CA ILE A 36 -2.02 9.55 -5.16
C ILE A 36 -0.88 9.73 -6.16
N TYR A 37 0.09 8.84 -6.09
CA TYR A 37 1.23 8.77 -6.98
C TYR A 37 1.30 7.38 -7.62
N VAL A 38 1.48 7.34 -8.94
CA VAL A 38 1.47 6.09 -9.69
C VAL A 38 2.77 5.97 -10.48
N TYR A 39 3.45 4.86 -10.29
CA TYR A 39 4.60 4.46 -11.08
C TYR A 39 4.23 3.25 -11.94
N SER A 40 4.49 3.34 -13.25
CA SER A 40 4.26 2.25 -14.20
C SER A 40 5.43 2.23 -15.18
N ASP A 41 6.27 1.21 -15.11
CA ASP A 41 7.38 1.04 -16.05
C ASP A 41 7.71 -0.45 -16.27
N ALA A 42 8.49 -0.72 -17.32
CA ALA A 42 8.93 -2.05 -17.75
C ALA A 42 10.28 -2.47 -17.14
N ASP A 43 11.08 -1.55 -16.60
CA ASP A 43 12.41 -1.79 -16.03
C ASP A 43 12.42 -1.75 -14.49
N PRO A 44 13.39 -2.40 -13.82
CA PRO A 44 13.21 -2.95 -12.49
C PRO A 44 13.22 -1.88 -11.41
N VAL A 45 12.02 -1.53 -11.00
CA VAL A 45 11.66 -1.03 -9.67
C VAL A 45 11.84 -2.11 -8.59
N ILE A 46 12.67 -3.12 -8.86
CA ILE A 46 12.90 -4.28 -7.98
C ILE A 46 13.30 -3.79 -6.59
N ALA A 47 14.16 -2.77 -6.50
CA ALA A 47 14.56 -2.22 -5.20
C ALA A 47 13.38 -1.62 -4.40
N THR A 48 12.43 -0.96 -5.06
CA THR A 48 11.25 -0.43 -4.36
C THR A 48 10.23 -1.53 -4.05
N ILE A 49 10.05 -2.51 -4.94
CA ILE A 49 9.22 -3.69 -4.63
C ILE A 49 9.80 -4.44 -3.43
N GLN A 50 11.12 -4.68 -3.43
CA GLN A 50 11.83 -5.29 -2.31
C GLN A 50 11.64 -4.48 -1.02
N ALA A 51 11.80 -3.15 -1.06
CA ALA A 51 11.55 -2.32 0.11
C ALA A 51 10.08 -2.39 0.59
N ILE A 52 9.11 -2.46 -0.33
CA ILE A 52 7.69 -2.66 0.00
C ILE A 52 7.47 -4.03 0.64
N ASP A 53 8.07 -5.08 0.07
CA ASP A 53 7.95 -6.45 0.57
C ASP A 53 8.65 -6.62 1.93
N GLU A 54 9.79 -5.96 2.15
CA GLU A 54 10.50 -5.90 3.44
C GLU A 54 9.64 -5.23 4.52
N GLU A 55 9.09 -4.04 4.23
CA GLU A 55 8.14 -3.37 5.14
C GLU A 55 6.91 -4.24 5.41
N PHE A 56 6.50 -5.08 4.45
CA PHE A 56 5.40 -6.02 4.64
C PHE A 56 5.77 -7.24 5.50
N MET A 57 7.01 -7.74 5.40
CA MET A 57 7.47 -8.87 6.19
C MET A 57 7.45 -8.54 7.68
N ASP A 58 7.74 -7.30 8.04
CA ASP A 58 7.77 -6.81 9.42
C ASP A 58 6.38 -6.53 10.01
N LEU A 59 5.32 -6.68 9.21
CA LEU A 59 3.94 -6.41 9.63
C LEU A 59 3.13 -7.70 9.76
N PRO A 60 2.11 -7.73 10.65
CA PRO A 60 1.29 -8.91 10.93
C PRO A 60 0.28 -9.23 9.83
N TYR A 61 0.53 -8.84 8.57
CA TYR A 61 -0.41 -8.94 7.46
C TYR A 61 0.03 -10.01 6.45
N THR A 62 -0.95 -10.57 5.72
CA THR A 62 -0.76 -11.51 4.61
C THR A 62 -1.54 -11.10 3.36
N ASN A 63 -0.87 -11.15 2.21
CA ASN A 63 -1.39 -10.82 0.88
C ASN A 63 -1.71 -12.11 0.11
N ILE A 64 -2.61 -12.93 0.67
CA ILE A 64 -2.93 -14.29 0.18
C ILE A 64 -3.29 -14.33 -1.31
N GLN A 65 -3.86 -13.24 -1.86
CA GLN A 65 -4.27 -13.16 -3.27
C GLN A 65 -3.09 -12.99 -4.24
N HIS A 66 -1.99 -12.40 -3.80
CA HIS A 66 -0.79 -12.19 -4.62
C HIS A 66 0.04 -13.47 -4.70
N ASP A 67 0.26 -14.14 -3.56
CA ASP A 67 1.20 -15.25 -3.45
C ASP A 67 0.68 -16.56 -4.07
N ASN A 68 -0.64 -16.68 -4.25
CA ASN A 68 -1.27 -17.90 -4.75
C ASN A 68 -1.79 -17.78 -6.19
N ASP A 69 -1.58 -16.65 -6.88
CA ASP A 69 -2.08 -16.50 -8.25
C ASP A 69 -1.14 -17.17 -9.26
N PRO A 70 -1.57 -18.25 -9.94
CA PRO A 70 -0.72 -18.99 -10.88
C PRO A 70 -0.26 -18.12 -12.05
N MET A 71 -1.02 -17.07 -12.37
CA MET A 71 -0.69 -16.15 -13.47
C MET A 71 0.47 -15.22 -13.07
N THR A 72 0.46 -14.72 -11.84
CA THR A 72 1.57 -13.91 -11.27
C THR A 72 2.86 -14.72 -11.18
N LEU A 73 2.78 -16.01 -10.84
CA LEU A 73 3.92 -16.92 -10.76
C LEU A 73 4.52 -17.32 -12.12
N SER A 74 3.75 -17.16 -13.21
CA SER A 74 4.15 -17.55 -14.57
C SER A 74 4.64 -16.39 -15.45
N ASP A 75 4.61 -15.16 -14.94
CA ASP A 75 4.91 -13.96 -15.72
C ASP A 75 6.42 -13.66 -15.69
N GLU A 76 7.10 -13.93 -16.80
CA GLU A 76 8.55 -13.65 -16.97
C GLU A 76 8.84 -12.15 -17.13
N ASP A 77 7.83 -11.35 -17.49
CA ASP A 77 7.98 -9.91 -17.70
C ASP A 77 7.76 -9.21 -16.35
N ASN A 78 8.83 -8.68 -15.75
CA ASN A 78 8.85 -8.05 -14.42
C ASN A 78 8.09 -6.70 -14.34
N ARG A 79 7.10 -6.50 -15.21
CA ARG A 79 6.30 -5.30 -15.26
C ARG A 79 5.48 -5.15 -13.99
N VAL A 80 5.51 -3.95 -13.46
CA VAL A 80 4.80 -3.58 -12.25
C VAL A 80 4.12 -2.23 -12.41
N THR A 81 2.99 -2.05 -11.74
CA THR A 81 2.45 -0.73 -11.44
C THR A 81 2.34 -0.60 -9.94
N ILE A 82 2.98 0.42 -9.39
CA ILE A 82 2.97 0.75 -7.97
C ILE A 82 2.12 1.99 -7.77
N VAL A 83 1.26 1.94 -6.77
CA VAL A 83 0.40 3.03 -6.36
C VAL A 83 0.72 3.36 -4.92
N TYR A 84 1.01 4.62 -4.68
CA TYR A 84 1.29 5.17 -3.36
C TYR A 84 0.24 6.23 -3.03
N ILE A 85 -0.49 6.04 -1.94
CA ILE A 85 -1.56 6.91 -1.48
C ILE A 85 -1.16 7.51 -0.14
N ARG A 86 -0.86 8.80 -0.15
CA ARG A 86 -0.56 9.56 1.07
C ARG A 86 -1.82 9.92 1.83
N GLY A 87 -1.76 9.86 3.15
CA GLY A 87 -2.88 10.18 4.04
C GLY A 87 -4.02 9.16 3.94
N PHE A 88 -3.73 7.92 3.51
CA PHE A 88 -4.76 6.90 3.34
C PHE A 88 -5.41 6.50 4.66
N PHE A 89 -4.64 6.44 5.74
CA PHE A 89 -5.11 6.06 7.07
C PHE A 89 -5.19 7.27 8.00
N THR A 90 -6.16 7.25 8.92
CA THR A 90 -6.36 8.31 9.93
C THR A 90 -5.22 8.39 10.96
N ASN A 91 -4.42 7.32 11.10
CA ASN A 91 -3.26 7.26 12.00
C ASN A 91 -1.96 7.79 11.38
N ARG A 92 -2.05 8.65 10.36
CA ARG A 92 -0.90 9.24 9.64
C ARG A 92 -0.02 8.23 8.91
N ARG A 93 -0.51 7.01 8.68
CA ARG A 93 0.12 6.04 7.76
C ARG A 93 -0.41 6.27 6.34
N ASP A 94 0.44 5.95 5.38
CA ASP A 94 0.12 5.92 3.96
C ASP A 94 -0.17 4.49 3.54
N LEU A 95 -0.76 4.30 2.36
CA LEU A 95 -0.91 2.99 1.74
C LEU A 95 -0.03 2.91 0.50
N VAL A 96 0.77 1.85 0.39
CA VAL A 96 1.42 1.48 -0.87
C VAL A 96 0.90 0.13 -1.32
N TYR A 97 0.68 -0.02 -2.62
CA TYR A 97 0.37 -1.31 -3.20
C TYR A 97 0.89 -1.42 -4.63
N TYR A 98 1.06 -2.63 -5.10
CA TYR A 98 1.49 -2.89 -6.45
C TYR A 98 0.71 -4.03 -7.11
N VAL A 99 0.70 -3.97 -8.43
CA VAL A 99 0.13 -4.98 -9.33
C VAL A 99 1.25 -5.44 -10.25
N ARG A 100 1.48 -6.76 -10.32
CA ARG A 100 2.55 -7.36 -11.11
C ARG A 100 2.00 -8.27 -12.18
N GLY A 101 2.71 -8.35 -13.30
CA GLY A 101 2.42 -9.25 -14.41
C GLY A 101 1.58 -8.60 -15.51
N GLN A 102 1.97 -8.84 -16.76
CA GLN A 102 1.40 -8.21 -17.95
C GLN A 102 -0.13 -8.38 -18.04
N ARG A 103 -0.64 -9.59 -17.78
CA ARG A 103 -2.09 -9.88 -17.87
C ARG A 103 -2.88 -9.20 -16.76
N VAL A 104 -2.35 -9.21 -15.55
CA VAL A 104 -2.97 -8.58 -14.39
C VAL A 104 -2.96 -7.05 -14.57
N LEU A 105 -1.84 -6.49 -15.03
CA LEU A 105 -1.70 -5.09 -15.38
C LEU A 105 -2.64 -4.65 -16.50
N ALA A 106 -2.85 -5.48 -17.53
CA ALA A 106 -3.81 -5.17 -18.58
C ALA A 106 -5.24 -5.02 -18.02
N LYS A 107 -5.64 -5.92 -17.11
CA LYS A 107 -6.94 -5.84 -16.41
C LYS A 107 -7.01 -4.64 -15.46
N PHE A 108 -5.93 -4.35 -14.74
CA PHE A 108 -5.85 -3.18 -13.87
C PHE A 108 -5.97 -1.88 -14.68
N ASN A 109 -5.23 -1.75 -15.78
CA ASN A 109 -5.26 -0.54 -16.60
C ASN A 109 -6.59 -0.36 -17.35
N SER A 110 -7.28 -1.44 -17.72
CA SER A 110 -8.61 -1.33 -18.35
C SER A 110 -9.68 -0.86 -17.36
N GLY A 111 -9.59 -1.26 -16.08
CA GLY A 111 -10.51 -0.86 -15.01
C GLY A 111 -10.56 0.66 -14.80
N VAL A 112 -9.42 1.35 -14.99
CA VAL A 112 -9.30 2.81 -14.88
C VAL A 112 -10.33 3.55 -15.74
N TYR A 113 -10.58 3.06 -16.95
CA TYR A 113 -11.52 3.68 -17.90
C TYR A 113 -12.91 3.05 -17.86
N GLY A 114 -13.00 1.78 -17.47
CA GLY A 114 -14.26 1.03 -17.33
C GLY A 114 -15.08 1.39 -16.09
N ARG A 115 -14.54 2.20 -15.16
CA ARG A 115 -15.15 2.57 -13.87
C ARG A 115 -15.46 1.38 -12.96
N GLN A 116 -14.89 0.22 -13.24
CA GLN A 116 -14.98 -0.95 -12.38
C GLN A 116 -13.72 -1.01 -11.52
N CYS A 117 -13.89 -0.99 -10.20
CA CYS A 117 -12.78 -1.15 -9.28
C CYS A 117 -12.08 -2.49 -9.53
N PHE A 118 -10.75 -2.48 -9.51
CA PHE A 118 -9.99 -3.71 -9.63
C PHE A 118 -10.06 -4.52 -8.34
N VAL A 119 -10.28 -5.82 -8.52
CA VAL A 119 -10.50 -6.81 -7.46
C VAL A 119 -9.58 -8.03 -7.63
N GLY A 120 -8.57 -7.93 -8.50
CA GLY A 120 -7.64 -9.02 -8.78
C GLY A 120 -6.45 -9.06 -7.81
N PRO A 121 -5.44 -9.89 -8.12
CA PRO A 121 -4.22 -10.01 -7.32
C PRO A 121 -3.50 -8.67 -7.17
N MET A 122 -3.27 -8.28 -5.91
CA MET A 122 -2.51 -7.09 -5.52
C MET A 122 -1.75 -7.42 -4.23
N SER A 123 -0.57 -6.83 -4.08
CA SER A 123 0.15 -6.81 -2.81
C SER A 123 0.19 -5.37 -2.32
N GLY A 124 -0.01 -5.15 -1.04
CA GLY A 124 0.12 -3.82 -0.45
C GLY A 124 0.27 -3.86 1.06
N THR A 125 0.68 -2.71 1.59
CA THR A 125 1.12 -2.57 2.97
C THR A 125 0.93 -1.13 3.45
N PRO A 126 0.56 -0.90 4.73
CA PRO A 126 0.60 0.41 5.32
C PRO A 126 2.06 0.81 5.57
N VAL A 127 2.42 2.05 5.27
CA VAL A 127 3.79 2.55 5.45
C VAL A 127 3.81 3.91 6.13
N PHE A 128 4.88 4.19 6.87
CA PHE A 128 5.15 5.55 7.32
C PHE A 128 5.69 6.39 6.16
N SER A 129 5.18 7.62 6.00
CA SER A 129 5.64 8.52 4.93
C SER A 129 7.15 8.72 4.92
N SER A 130 7.80 8.68 6.10
CA SER A 130 9.25 8.85 6.24
C SER A 130 10.07 7.73 5.62
N ASN A 131 9.54 6.51 5.55
CA ASN A 131 10.31 5.32 5.20
C ASN A 131 10.37 5.13 3.68
N LEU A 132 9.20 5.13 3.03
CA LEU A 132 9.10 4.69 1.65
C LEU A 132 8.98 5.84 0.63
N TYR A 133 8.48 7.01 1.05
CA TYR A 133 8.26 8.14 0.14
C TYR A 133 9.54 8.64 -0.53
N PRO A 134 10.68 8.82 0.16
CA PRO A 134 11.91 9.29 -0.49
C PRO A 134 12.38 8.31 -1.57
N SER A 135 12.35 7.02 -1.25
CA SER A 135 12.72 5.94 -2.18
C SER A 135 11.79 5.93 -3.39
N PHE A 136 10.48 6.04 -3.17
CA PHE A 136 9.48 6.07 -4.23
C PHE A 136 9.59 7.31 -5.14
N MET A 137 9.89 8.48 -4.57
CA MET A 137 10.08 9.72 -5.33
C MET A 137 11.40 9.74 -6.11
N SER A 138 12.38 8.94 -5.70
CA SER A 138 13.70 8.86 -6.33
C SER A 138 13.75 7.95 -7.58
N ILE A 139 12.64 7.28 -7.93
CA ILE A 139 12.59 6.38 -9.09
C ILE A 139 12.71 7.21 -10.39
N THR A 140 13.88 7.18 -11.02
CA THR A 140 14.22 7.88 -12.27
C THR A 140 14.23 6.90 -13.45
N PRO A 141 13.92 7.31 -14.69
CA PRO A 141 13.95 8.68 -15.22
C PRO A 141 12.61 9.44 -15.24
N VAL A 142 11.45 8.78 -15.08
CA VAL A 142 10.14 9.46 -15.25
C VAL A 142 9.50 9.87 -13.93
N GLY A 143 9.94 9.33 -12.79
CA GLY A 143 9.30 9.60 -11.50
C GLY A 143 7.89 9.00 -11.42
N PRO A 144 7.36 8.85 -10.21
CA PRO A 144 5.95 8.55 -10.06
C PRO A 144 5.11 9.76 -10.51
N LYS A 145 4.04 9.49 -11.27
CA LYS A 145 3.11 10.51 -11.75
C LYS A 145 2.06 10.79 -10.68
N LYS A 146 1.95 12.05 -10.26
CA LYS A 146 0.85 12.48 -9.37
C LYS A 146 -0.48 12.44 -10.14
N VAL A 147 -1.47 11.74 -9.58
CA VAL A 147 -2.83 11.69 -10.10
C VAL A 147 -3.64 12.78 -9.38
N ASN A 148 -3.81 13.93 -10.03
CA ASN A 148 -4.40 15.11 -9.40
C ASN A 148 -5.93 15.15 -9.58
N ARG A 149 -6.68 14.93 -8.51
CA ARG A 149 -8.15 14.95 -8.48
C ARG A 149 -8.78 16.23 -9.08
N LEU A 150 -8.13 17.38 -8.90
CA LEU A 150 -8.66 18.70 -9.25
C LEU A 150 -8.34 19.13 -10.68
N ASP A 151 -7.46 18.42 -11.37
CA ASP A 151 -6.93 18.83 -12.67
C ASP A 151 -7.94 18.62 -13.81
N SER A 152 -8.54 17.43 -13.90
CA SER A 152 -9.56 17.13 -14.92
C SER A 152 -10.55 16.06 -14.48
N GLN A 153 -11.69 15.94 -15.17
CA GLN A 153 -12.65 14.86 -14.94
C GLN A 153 -11.99 13.48 -15.09
N MET A 154 -11.09 13.32 -16.06
CA MET A 154 -10.36 12.07 -16.27
C MET A 154 -9.42 11.77 -15.09
N GLN A 155 -8.69 12.78 -14.60
CA GLN A 155 -7.84 12.60 -13.41
C GLN A 155 -8.65 12.30 -12.15
N ARG A 156 -9.84 12.87 -11.99
CA ARG A 156 -10.76 12.52 -10.90
C ARG A 156 -11.21 11.06 -10.97
N VAL A 157 -11.52 10.56 -12.16
CA VAL A 157 -11.88 9.14 -12.37
C VAL A 157 -10.71 8.23 -12.03
N ARG A 158 -9.50 8.56 -12.50
CA ARG A 158 -8.26 7.83 -12.16
C ARG A 158 -7.99 7.82 -10.67
N TRP A 159 -8.07 8.99 -10.03
CA TRP A 159 -7.87 9.16 -8.60
C TRP A 159 -8.82 8.24 -7.82
N ARG A 160 -10.12 8.29 -8.14
CA ARG A 160 -11.13 7.45 -7.47
C ARG A 160 -10.86 5.97 -7.70
N TYR A 161 -10.50 5.59 -8.91
CA TYR A 161 -10.18 4.21 -9.25
C TYR A 161 -9.02 3.66 -8.40
N TYR A 162 -7.92 4.40 -8.28
CA TYR A 162 -6.77 3.97 -7.49
C TYR A 162 -7.09 3.92 -5.99
N PHE A 163 -7.80 4.93 -5.48
CA PHE A 163 -8.24 4.95 -4.09
C PHE A 163 -9.11 3.73 -3.73
N GLU A 164 -10.12 3.44 -4.55
CA GLU A 164 -11.02 2.31 -4.31
C GLU A 164 -10.30 0.97 -4.41
N ALA A 165 -9.35 0.82 -5.36
CA ALA A 165 -8.54 -0.39 -5.45
C ALA A 165 -7.72 -0.62 -4.17
N GLY A 166 -7.11 0.43 -3.61
CA GLY A 166 -6.41 0.37 -2.32
C GLY A 166 -7.33 0.02 -1.15
N ARG A 167 -8.53 0.62 -1.09
CA ARG A 167 -9.54 0.32 -0.07
C ARG A 167 -10.00 -1.14 -0.14
N VAL A 168 -10.27 -1.63 -1.35
CA VAL A 168 -10.65 -3.04 -1.58
C VAL A 168 -9.52 -3.98 -1.20
N LEU A 169 -8.27 -3.68 -1.58
CA LEU A 169 -7.11 -4.44 -1.14
C LEU A 169 -7.05 -4.53 0.38
N TRP A 170 -7.07 -3.39 1.08
CA TRP A 170 -6.99 -3.35 2.54
C TRP A 170 -8.10 -4.16 3.22
N SER A 171 -9.32 -4.10 2.69
CA SER A 171 -10.46 -4.88 3.21
C SER A 171 -10.28 -6.40 3.09
N ARG A 172 -9.31 -6.87 2.30
CA ARG A 172 -9.03 -8.29 2.03
C ARG A 172 -7.73 -8.78 2.65
N ILE A 173 -6.88 -7.87 3.11
CA ILE A 173 -5.67 -8.23 3.84
C ILE A 173 -6.08 -8.97 5.10
N GLN A 174 -5.41 -10.08 5.37
CA GLN A 174 -5.66 -10.89 6.54
C GLN A 174 -4.54 -10.70 7.54
N ILE A 175 -4.92 -10.69 8.80
CA ILE A 175 -3.98 -10.69 9.91
C ILE A 175 -3.44 -12.11 10.07
N ASP A 176 -2.12 -12.25 10.10
CA ASP A 176 -1.42 -13.50 10.36
C ASP A 176 -1.22 -13.69 11.87
N PRO A 177 -1.89 -14.69 12.50
CA PRO A 177 -1.79 -14.92 13.94
C PRO A 177 -0.37 -15.28 14.40
N ASP A 178 0.44 -15.89 13.54
CA ASP A 178 1.79 -16.32 13.90
C ASP A 178 2.76 -15.14 13.84
N LYS A 179 2.62 -14.25 12.84
CA LYS A 179 3.37 -12.99 12.83
C LYS A 179 3.03 -12.09 14.01
N ILE A 180 1.77 -12.06 14.47
CA ILE A 180 1.41 -11.34 15.71
C ILE A 180 2.18 -11.87 16.92
N LYS A 181 2.31 -13.20 17.06
CA LYS A 181 3.05 -13.78 18.19
C LYS A 181 4.52 -13.37 18.15
N GLU A 182 5.13 -13.38 16.97
CA GLU A 182 6.50 -12.93 16.74
C GLU A 182 6.65 -11.45 17.14
N PHE A 183 5.73 -10.60 16.67
CA PHE A 183 5.72 -9.17 16.94
C PHE A 183 5.54 -8.86 18.45
N ASN A 184 4.62 -9.54 19.13
CA ASN A 184 4.43 -9.44 20.57
C ASN A 184 5.69 -9.82 21.36
N LYS A 185 6.40 -10.85 20.91
CA LYS A 185 7.64 -11.31 21.54
C LYS A 185 8.76 -10.28 21.41
N GLN A 186 8.87 -9.64 20.24
CA GLN A 186 9.85 -8.57 20.01
C GLN A 186 9.55 -7.32 20.85
N ALA A 187 8.29 -6.89 20.94
CA ALA A 187 7.86 -5.76 21.76
C ALA A 187 8.15 -5.97 23.26
N ALA A 188 7.88 -7.18 23.77
CA ALA A 188 8.18 -7.54 25.16
C ALA A 188 9.68 -7.52 25.47
N THR A 189 10.53 -7.90 24.50
CA THR A 189 11.99 -7.95 24.66
C THR A 189 12.61 -6.55 24.64
N ASN A 190 12.11 -5.66 23.76
CA ASN A 190 12.59 -4.28 23.66
C ASN A 190 12.22 -3.42 24.87
N SER A 191 11.09 -3.72 25.52
CA SER A 191 10.66 -3.05 26.76
C SER A 191 11.53 -3.39 27.97
N GLN A 192 12.30 -4.49 27.92
CA GLN A 192 13.22 -4.88 28.99
C GLN A 192 14.61 -4.22 28.85
N HIS A 193 15.00 -3.79 27.64
CA HIS A 193 16.31 -3.17 27.37
C HIS A 193 16.32 -1.64 27.45
N SER A 194 15.15 -1.00 27.59
CA SER A 194 15.02 0.46 27.71
C SER A 194 14.82 0.93 29.17
N GLY A 195 14.99 0.02 30.14
CA GLY A 195 14.85 0.25 31.58
C GLY A 195 16.17 0.28 32.37
N ASP A 196 17.33 0.18 31.71
CA ASP A 196 18.68 0.34 32.30
C ASP A 196 19.35 1.62 31.78
#